data_AF-A0A8X7PFK6-F1
#
_entry.id   AF-A0A8X7PFK6-F1
#
_cell.length_a   1.000
_cell.length_b   1.000
_cell.length_c   1.000
_cell.angle_alpha   90.00
_cell.angle_beta   90.00
_cell.angle_gamma   90.00
#
_symmetry.space_group_name_H-M   'P 1'
#
loop_
_entity.id
_entity.type
_entity.pdbx_description
1 polymer ?
#
loop_
_entity_poly.entity_id
_entity_poly.type
_entity_poly.pdbx_seq_one_letter_code
_entity_poly.pdbx_strand_id
1 'polypeptide(L)'
;MSMPAEDDPIEAQQEARPPRSFGAKDEIFCLFQGSLDNLGSLKQQYGLAKNANEVLLVIEAYKTLRDRAPYPANHVVSHLSGDFAFVVFDKSTSALFVAFVSSF
;
A
#
# COMPACT_ATOMS: atom_id res chain seq x y z
N MET A 1 -15.42 -55.52 0.57
CA MET A 1 -14.01 -55.09 0.61
C MET A 1 -13.55 -55.00 -0.84
N SER A 2 -13.22 -53.86 -1.43
CA SER A 2 -12.93 -52.53 -0.88
C SER A 2 -13.16 -51.50 -2.00
N MET A 3 -13.66 -50.32 -1.62
CA MET A 3 -13.50 -49.11 -2.43
C MET A 3 -12.01 -48.76 -2.49
N PRO A 4 -11.55 -48.16 -3.59
CA PRO A 4 -10.64 -47.03 -3.47
C PRO A 4 -11.36 -45.81 -4.08
N ALA A 5 -11.90 -44.99 -3.20
CA ALA A 5 -12.11 -43.58 -3.48
C ALA A 5 -10.96 -42.87 -2.75
N GLU A 6 -9.93 -42.50 -3.49
CA GLU A 6 -9.01 -41.45 -3.08
C GLU A 6 -9.09 -40.44 -4.21
N ASP A 7 -10.10 -39.57 -4.13
CA ASP A 7 -10.14 -38.35 -4.92
C ASP A 7 -8.81 -37.63 -4.69
N ASP A 8 -8.07 -37.36 -5.77
CA ASP A 8 -6.91 -36.48 -5.73
C ASP A 8 -7.33 -35.18 -5.00
N PRO A 9 -6.63 -34.77 -3.92
CA PRO A 9 -6.94 -33.51 -3.29
C PRO A 9 -6.65 -32.43 -4.33
N ILE A 10 -7.72 -31.75 -4.76
CA ILE A 10 -7.61 -30.50 -5.50
C ILE A 10 -6.84 -29.56 -4.58
N GLU A 11 -5.53 -29.51 -4.78
CA GLU A 11 -4.62 -28.61 -4.08
C GLU A 11 -5.04 -27.21 -4.52
N ALA A 12 -5.94 -26.61 -3.75
CA ALA A 12 -6.30 -25.23 -3.89
C ALA A 12 -4.98 -24.46 -3.74
N GLN A 13 -4.39 -24.09 -4.86
CA GLN A 13 -3.30 -23.14 -4.93
C GLN A 13 -3.85 -21.87 -4.31
N GLN A 14 -3.66 -21.74 -3.00
CA GLN A 14 -3.92 -20.52 -2.27
C GLN A 14 -2.89 -19.54 -2.82
N GLU A 15 -3.20 -18.88 -3.94
CA GLU A 15 -2.47 -17.71 -4.39
C GLU A 15 -2.33 -16.83 -3.15
N ALA A 16 -1.10 -16.69 -2.66
CA ALA A 16 -0.79 -15.87 -1.51
C ALA A 16 -1.12 -14.44 -1.91
N ARG A 17 -2.38 -14.04 -1.72
CA ARG A 17 -2.87 -12.73 -2.12
C ARG A 17 -1.98 -11.68 -1.46
N PRO A 18 -1.57 -10.64 -2.20
CA PRO A 18 -0.72 -9.61 -1.64
C PRO A 18 -1.33 -9.07 -0.35
N PRO A 19 -0.52 -8.81 0.69
CA PRO A 19 -1.03 -8.34 1.97
C PRO A 19 -1.81 -7.04 1.76
N ARG A 20 -2.99 -6.95 2.39
CA ARG A 20 -3.85 -5.77 2.33
C ARG A 20 -3.91 -5.12 3.69
N SER A 21 -3.67 -3.82 3.73
CA SER A 21 -3.70 -3.01 4.93
C SER A 21 -4.54 -1.76 4.71
N PHE A 22 -5.16 -1.29 5.79
CA PHE A 22 -6.00 -0.11 5.78
C PHE A 22 -5.66 0.75 6.99
N GLY A 23 -5.80 2.05 6.83
CA GLY A 23 -5.60 3.01 7.90
C GLY A 23 -6.13 4.38 7.54
N ALA A 24 -6.32 5.19 8.56
CA ALA A 24 -6.82 6.54 8.42
C ALA A 24 -6.08 7.46 9.39
N LYS A 25 -5.79 8.68 8.95
CA LYS A 25 -5.20 9.74 9.76
C LYS A 25 -5.59 11.10 9.18
N ASP A 26 -5.92 12.06 10.03
CA ASP A 26 -6.23 13.44 9.65
C ASP A 26 -7.31 13.55 8.54
N GLU A 27 -8.40 12.77 8.67
CA GLU A 27 -9.50 12.66 7.68
C GLU A 27 -9.08 12.13 6.30
N ILE A 28 -7.86 11.59 6.17
CA ILE A 28 -7.35 10.91 4.99
C ILE A 28 -7.38 9.40 5.25
N PHE A 29 -7.99 8.67 4.33
CA PHE A 29 -8.16 7.22 4.38
C PHE A 29 -7.29 6.57 3.31
N CYS A 30 -6.59 5.49 3.65
CA CYS A 30 -5.73 4.79 2.70
C CYS A 30 -5.94 3.29 2.78
N LEU A 31 -6.24 2.69 1.62
CA LEU A 31 -6.17 1.26 1.40
C LEU A 31 -4.86 0.96 0.65
N PHE A 32 -4.08 0.02 1.16
CA PHE A 32 -2.81 -0.38 0.58
C PHE A 32 -2.80 -1.90 0.36
N GLN A 33 -2.21 -2.34 -0.74
CA GLN A 33 -2.03 -3.73 -1.10
C GLN A 33 -0.59 -3.93 -1.58
N GLY A 34 0.07 -5.00 -1.12
CA GLY A 34 1.46 -5.30 -1.47
C GLY A 34 2.46 -4.86 -0.40
N SER A 35 3.71 -4.62 -0.79
CA SER A 35 4.80 -4.26 0.12
C SER A 35 5.75 -3.24 -0.50
N LEU A 36 6.36 -2.42 0.37
CA LEU A 36 7.41 -1.48 -0.01
C LEU A 36 8.77 -2.03 0.42
N ASP A 37 9.63 -2.35 -0.55
CA ASP A 37 10.97 -2.89 -0.30
C ASP A 37 11.88 -1.87 0.38
N ASN A 38 11.65 -0.58 0.11
CA ASN A 38 12.44 0.52 0.62
C ASN A 38 11.81 1.26 1.80
N LEU A 39 10.79 0.68 2.45
CA LEU A 39 10.10 1.29 3.60
C LEU A 39 11.07 1.73 4.71
N GLY A 40 12.07 0.91 5.03
CA GLY A 40 13.09 1.22 6.05
C GLY A 40 13.89 2.49 5.73
N SER A 41 14.36 2.60 4.48
CA SER A 41 15.08 3.77 3.99
C SER A 41 14.19 5.02 3.97
N LEU A 42 12.95 4.88 3.51
CA LEU A 42 11.99 5.98 3.48
C LEU A 42 11.68 6.50 4.90
N LYS A 43 11.54 5.61 5.89
CA LYS A 43 11.37 6.03 7.29
C LYS A 43 12.50 6.93 7.78
N GLN A 44 13.74 6.58 7.46
CA GLN A 44 14.90 7.37 7.85
C GLN A 44 14.97 8.70 7.09
N GLN A 45 14.73 8.69 5.77
CA GLN A 45 14.81 9.86 4.91
C GLN A 45 13.72 10.90 5.21
N TYR A 46 12.49 10.45 5.50
CA TYR A 46 11.36 11.32 5.83
C TYR A 46 11.21 11.58 7.33
N GLY A 47 12.06 11.00 8.18
CA GLY A 47 11.98 11.16 9.64
C GLY A 47 10.68 10.62 10.24
N LEU A 48 10.13 9.54 9.66
CA LEU A 48 8.86 8.96 10.09
C LEU A 48 8.98 8.24 11.44
N ALA A 49 7.84 8.12 12.13
CA ALA A 49 7.77 7.42 13.41
C ALA A 49 8.26 5.96 13.30
N LYS A 50 8.86 5.44 14.38
CA LYS A 50 9.40 4.06 14.42
C LYS A 50 8.37 2.98 14.05
N ASN A 51 7.09 3.24 14.32
CA ASN A 51 5.95 2.37 14.04
C ASN A 51 5.21 2.69 12.73
N ALA A 52 5.75 3.56 11.86
CA ALA A 52 5.12 3.87 10.58
C ALA A 52 5.00 2.58 9.74
N ASN A 53 3.83 2.34 9.16
CA ASN A 53 3.61 1.30 8.16
C ASN A 53 3.48 1.95 6.78
N GLU A 54 3.34 1.15 5.73
CA GLU A 54 3.16 1.58 4.35
C GLU A 54 1.98 2.55 4.21
N VAL A 55 0.87 2.24 4.89
CA VAL A 55 -0.34 3.06 4.90
C VAL A 55 -0.08 4.45 5.50
N LEU A 56 0.54 4.53 6.68
CA LEU A 56 0.86 5.79 7.34
C LEU A 56 1.87 6.60 6.52
N LEU A 57 2.86 5.94 5.91
CA LEU A 57 3.79 6.60 5.01
C LEU A 57 3.05 7.25 3.84
N VAL A 58 2.15 6.52 3.17
CA VAL A 58 1.37 7.05 2.04
C VAL A 58 0.47 8.20 2.48
N ILE A 59 -0.19 8.12 3.63
CA ILE A 59 -1.03 9.22 4.15
C ILE A 59 -0.19 10.46 4.46
N GLU A 60 0.93 10.32 5.16
CA GLU A 60 1.82 11.45 5.47
C GLU A 60 2.42 12.10 4.22
N ALA A 61 2.82 11.26 3.27
CA ALA A 61 3.38 11.70 2.01
C ALA A 61 2.33 12.47 1.18
N TYR A 62 1.10 11.94 1.09
CA TYR A 62 -0.02 12.63 0.46
C TYR A 62 -0.36 13.95 1.14
N LYS A 63 -0.45 13.97 2.48
CA LYS A 63 -0.71 15.19 3.26
C LYS A 63 0.37 16.25 3.02
N THR A 64 1.63 15.84 3.02
CA THR A 64 2.76 16.74 2.74
C THR A 64 2.68 17.33 1.33
N LEU A 65 2.26 16.54 0.32
CA LEU A 65 2.02 17.05 -1.04
C LEU A 65 0.90 18.08 -1.08
N ARG A 66 -0.25 17.76 -0.46
CA ARG A 66 -1.41 18.64 -0.40
C ARG A 66 -1.06 19.98 0.27
N ASP A 67 -0.37 19.92 1.41
CA ASP A 67 -0.10 21.09 2.24
C ASP A 67 1.09 21.93 1.71
N ARG A 68 1.96 21.40 0.84
CA ARG A 68 3.16 22.08 0.32
C ARG A 68 3.15 22.39 -1.19
N ALA A 69 2.01 22.33 -1.89
CA ALA A 69 1.97 22.57 -3.33
C ALA A 69 2.50 23.98 -3.72
N PRO A 70 3.37 24.05 -4.75
CA PRO A 70 2.88 24.00 -6.12
C PRO A 70 3.44 22.83 -6.96
N TYR A 71 4.03 21.80 -6.34
CA TYR A 71 4.62 20.67 -7.07
C TYR A 71 3.64 19.49 -7.22
N PRO A 72 3.57 18.84 -8.40
CA PRO A 72 2.62 17.77 -8.68
C PRO A 72 2.89 16.53 -7.83
N ALA A 73 1.83 15.76 -7.54
CA ALA A 73 1.77 14.60 -6.65
C ALA A 73 2.71 13.42 -7.00
N ASN A 74 3.49 13.56 -8.06
CA ASN A 74 4.35 12.55 -8.67
C ASN A 74 5.55 12.21 -7.79
N HIS A 75 5.98 13.10 -6.89
CA HIS A 75 7.15 12.90 -6.03
C HIS A 75 6.98 11.83 -4.97
N VAL A 76 5.75 11.52 -4.54
CA VAL A 76 5.56 10.51 -3.50
C VAL A 76 5.74 9.12 -4.09
N VAL A 77 5.12 8.87 -5.24
CA VAL A 77 5.20 7.58 -5.92
C VAL A 77 6.60 7.34 -6.50
N SER A 78 7.33 8.39 -6.91
CA SER A 78 8.67 8.25 -7.51
C SER A 78 9.71 7.63 -6.58
N HIS A 79 9.50 7.71 -5.27
CA HIS A 79 10.40 7.14 -4.28
C HIS A 79 9.91 5.81 -3.72
N LEU A 80 8.74 5.31 -4.10
CA LEU A 80 8.25 4.01 -3.63
C LEU A 80 8.82 2.91 -4.51
N SER A 81 9.38 1.87 -3.90
CA SER A 81 9.90 0.69 -4.59
C SER A 81 9.25 -0.55 -4.02
N GLY A 82 8.87 -1.47 -4.91
CA GLY A 82 8.22 -2.73 -4.59
C GLY A 82 6.96 -2.95 -5.41
N ASP A 83 6.30 -4.07 -5.18
CA ASP A 83 5.02 -4.39 -5.79
C ASP A 83 3.89 -3.96 -4.86
N PHE A 84 3.21 -2.88 -5.25
CA PHE A 84 2.18 -2.28 -4.43
C PHE A 84 1.07 -1.63 -5.25
N ALA A 85 -0.08 -1.48 -4.62
CA ALA A 85 -1.20 -0.67 -5.08
C ALA A 85 -1.81 0.05 -3.88
N PHE A 86 -2.20 1.31 -4.05
CA PHE A 86 -2.93 2.02 -3.00
C PHE A 86 -4.00 2.96 -3.54
N VAL A 87 -4.97 3.23 -2.69
CA VAL A 87 -6.02 4.22 -2.89
C VAL A 87 -6.08 5.10 -1.65
N VAL A 88 -5.90 6.40 -1.85
CA VAL A 88 -6.06 7.43 -0.83
C VAL A 88 -7.33 8.22 -1.12
N PHE A 89 -8.17 8.38 -0.10
CA PHE A 89 -9.32 9.26 -0.12
C PHE A 89 -9.11 10.36 0.91
N ASP A 90 -9.03 11.61 0.45
CA ASP A 90 -9.00 12.79 1.31
C ASP A 90 -10.40 13.39 1.41
N LYS A 91 -11.01 13.28 2.59
CA LYS A 91 -12.34 13.83 2.85
C LYS A 91 -12.35 15.35 2.90
N SER A 92 -11.23 15.99 3.26
CA SER A 92 -11.14 17.46 3.39
C SER A 92 -11.20 18.13 2.02
N THR A 93 -10.58 17.52 1.01
CA THR A 93 -10.56 18.02 -0.38
C THR A 93 -11.51 17.25 -1.30
N SER A 94 -12.14 16.18 -0.80
CA SER A 94 -12.93 15.23 -1.61
C SER A 94 -12.16 14.68 -2.81
N ALA A 95 -10.84 14.50 -2.65
CA ALA A 95 -9.94 14.03 -3.69
C ALA A 95 -9.60 12.54 -3.51
N LEU A 96 -9.48 11.84 -4.63
CA LEU A 96 -8.98 10.47 -4.68
C LEU A 96 -7.59 10.46 -5.33
N PHE A 97 -6.64 9.80 -4.70
CA PHE A 97 -5.31 9.59 -5.25
C PHE A 97 -4.99 8.10 -5.30
N VAL A 98 -4.65 7.60 -6.48
CA VAL A 98 -4.47 6.17 -6.74
C VAL A 98 -3.15 5.97 -7.47
N ALA A 99 -2.38 4.98 -7.04
CA ALA A 99 -1.18 4.55 -7.74
C ALA A 99 -0.97 3.05 -7.55
N PHE A 100 -0.30 2.43 -8.50
CA PHE A 100 0.14 1.04 -8.41
C PHE A 100 1.44 0.86 -9.20
N VAL A 101 2.27 -0.06 -8.73
CA VAL A 101 3.49 -0.53 -9.37
C VAL A 101 3.49 -2.05 -9.25
N SER A 102 3.65 -2.73 -10.38
CA SER A 102 3.80 -4.18 -10.44
C SER A 102 4.94 -4.49 -11.38
N SER A 103 5.91 -5.24 -10.88
CA SER A 103 6.98 -5.82 -11.67
C SER A 103 6.42 -7.10 -12.32
N PHE A 104 6.42 -7.17 -13.65
CA PHE A 104 6.03 -8.36 -14.42
C PHE A 104 7.27 -9.11 -14.90
#